data_AF-A0A4P6PAB4-F1
#
_entry.id   AF-A0A4P6PAB4-F1
#
_cell.length_a   1.000
_cell.length_b   1.000
_cell.length_c   1.000
_cell.angle_alpha   90.00
_cell.angle_beta   90.00
_cell.angle_gamma   90.00
#
_symmetry.space_group_name_H-M   'P 1'
#
loop_
_entity.id
_entity.type
_entity.pdbx_description
1 polymer ?
#
loop_
_entity_poly.entity_id
_entity_poly.type
_entity_poly.pdbx_seq_one_letter_code
_entity_poly.pdbx_strand_id
1 'polypeptide(L)'
;MNTIVSDWQIVSVMDKDEHIGDVLWATCVEDMTFRFFKGDYICTSRIIESRSNSQLIRTHSGSLYQTLGDGKHSVIQLRDFELLRNGFSPQVIQQLNDHTGQIIH
;
A
#
# COMPACT_ATOMS: atom_id res chain seq x y z
N MET A 1 1.66 4.19 18.23
CA MET A 1 0.25 3.77 18.29
C MET A 1 0.08 2.83 17.13
N ASN A 2 -0.19 1.55 17.39
CA ASN A 2 0.18 0.47 16.49
C ASN A 2 -1.06 -0.14 15.84
N THR A 3 -0.99 -0.31 14.53
CA THR A 3 -1.91 -1.13 13.74
C THR A 3 -1.12 -2.35 13.29
N ILE A 4 -1.66 -3.55 13.47
CA ILE A 4 -1.06 -4.80 12.98
C ILE A 4 -1.68 -5.13 11.64
N VAL A 5 -0.85 -5.44 10.65
CA VAL A 5 -1.28 -5.71 9.28
C VAL A 5 -0.66 -6.98 8.72
N SER A 6 -1.34 -7.62 7.78
CA SER A 6 -0.86 -8.77 7.00
C SER A 6 -0.95 -8.48 5.50
N ASP A 7 -0.43 -9.42 4.69
CA ASP A 7 -0.56 -9.41 3.23
C ASP A 7 -0.08 -8.09 2.60
N TRP A 8 0.99 -7.57 3.18
CA TRP A 8 1.40 -6.18 3.02
C TRP A 8 2.35 -5.99 1.83
N GLN A 9 2.25 -4.81 1.24
CA GLN A 9 3.08 -4.38 0.12
C GLN A 9 3.55 -2.95 0.34
N ILE A 10 4.83 -2.70 0.07
CA ILE A 10 5.32 -1.35 -0.16
C ILE A 10 5.08 -1.04 -1.63
N VAL A 11 4.29 0.00 -1.89
CA VAL A 11 3.89 0.38 -3.23
C VAL A 11 4.55 1.70 -3.60
N SER A 12 5.46 1.66 -4.57
CA SER A 12 6.06 2.85 -5.16
C SER A 12 5.09 3.48 -6.15
N VAL A 13 4.78 4.75 -5.94
CA VAL A 13 3.89 5.54 -6.79
C VAL A 13 4.74 6.37 -7.75
N MET A 14 4.54 6.16 -9.05
CA MET A 14 5.28 6.83 -10.12
C MET A 14 4.39 7.81 -10.88
N ASP A 15 4.91 8.94 -11.33
CA ASP A 15 4.25 9.81 -12.31
C ASP A 15 5.22 10.10 -13.46
N LYS A 16 4.91 9.63 -14.67
CA LYS A 16 5.76 9.80 -15.87
C LYS A 16 7.25 9.50 -15.60
N ASP A 17 7.50 8.34 -14.99
CA ASP A 17 8.81 7.82 -14.59
C ASP A 17 9.50 8.52 -13.39
N GLU A 18 8.87 9.53 -12.78
CA GLU A 18 9.34 10.13 -11.53
C GLU A 18 8.75 9.38 -10.32
N HIS A 19 9.60 9.06 -9.34
CA HIS A 19 9.15 8.46 -8.07
C HIS A 19 8.56 9.53 -7.15
N ILE A 20 7.26 9.44 -6.89
CA ILE A 20 6.53 10.40 -6.04
C ILE A 20 6.57 10.00 -4.56
N GLY A 21 6.76 8.72 -4.29
CA GLY A 21 6.96 8.18 -2.95
C GLY A 21 6.36 6.78 -2.77
N ASP A 22 6.62 6.22 -1.61
CA ASP A 22 6.17 4.88 -1.25
C ASP A 22 5.04 4.95 -0.23
N VAL A 23 4.05 4.06 -0.37
CA VAL A 23 2.96 3.87 0.60
C VAL A 23 2.89 2.41 1.03
N LEU A 24 2.26 2.17 2.19
CA LEU A 24 1.90 0.81 2.61
C LEU A 24 0.48 0.51 2.12
N TRP A 25 0.34 -0.63 1.46
CA TRP A 25 -0.94 -1.26 1.18
C TRP A 25 -1.01 -2.61 1.90
N ALA A 26 -2.03 -2.85 2.72
CA ALA A 26 -2.11 -4.07 3.54
C ALA A 26 -3.54 -4.37 4.01
N THR A 27 -3.72 -5.52 4.66
CA THR A 27 -4.98 -5.88 5.32
C THR A 27 -4.85 -5.70 6.84
N CYS A 28 -5.85 -5.06 7.44
CA CYS A 28 -5.93 -4.85 8.88
C CYS A 28 -6.14 -6.18 9.62
N VAL A 29 -5.22 -6.50 10.54
CA VAL A 29 -5.38 -7.63 11.46
C VAL A 29 -5.97 -7.15 12.79
N GLU A 30 -5.41 -6.07 13.33
CA GLU A 30 -5.83 -5.45 14.58
C GLU A 30 -5.46 -3.97 14.58
N ASP A 31 -6.37 -3.12 15.02
CA ASP A 31 -6.14 -1.68 15.12
C ASP A 31 -6.54 -1.15 16.49
N MET A 32 -5.54 -0.76 17.29
CA MET A 32 -5.76 -0.16 18.61
C MET A 32 -6.20 1.31 18.52
N THR A 33 -6.40 1.83 17.31
CA THR A 33 -6.74 3.24 17.06
C THR A 33 -8.19 3.45 16.65
N PHE A 34 -8.96 2.36 16.48
CA PHE A 34 -10.34 2.36 16.02
C PHE A 34 -10.56 3.05 14.66
N ARG A 35 -9.50 3.16 13.84
CA ARG A 35 -9.56 3.68 12.47
C ARG A 35 -10.00 2.62 11.47
N PHE A 36 -9.71 1.35 11.77
CA PHE A 36 -9.92 0.23 10.86
C PHE A 36 -10.57 -0.94 11.58
N PHE A 37 -11.49 -1.62 10.91
CA PHE A 37 -11.97 -2.93 11.32
C PHE A 37 -11.02 -4.03 10.84
N LYS A 38 -11.08 -5.19 11.49
CA LYS A 38 -10.36 -6.38 11.04
C LYS A 38 -10.83 -6.76 9.63
N GLY A 39 -9.88 -6.96 8.72
CA GLY A 39 -10.14 -7.28 7.31
C GLY A 39 -10.21 -6.06 6.39
N ASP A 40 -10.24 -4.84 6.93
CA ASP A 40 -10.20 -3.64 6.09
C ASP A 40 -8.89 -3.54 5.32
N TYR A 41 -8.96 -3.05 4.09
CA TYR A 41 -7.77 -2.65 3.34
C TYR A 41 -7.28 -1.30 3.82
N ILE A 42 -5.96 -1.19 3.98
CA ILE A 42 -5.28 0.01 4.42
C ILE A 42 -4.37 0.48 3.29
N CYS A 43 -4.58 1.71 2.83
CA CYS A 43 -3.60 2.46 2.04
C CYS A 43 -3.13 3.65 2.87
N THR A 44 -1.84 3.72 3.16
CA THR A 44 -1.32 4.75 4.08
C THR A 44 -0.94 6.05 3.37
N SER A 45 -0.62 7.07 4.18
CA SER A 45 0.23 8.18 3.72
C SER A 45 1.65 7.70 3.40
N ARG A 46 2.48 8.58 2.84
CA ARG A 46 3.87 8.29 2.45
C ARG A 46 4.66 7.66 3.60
N ILE A 47 5.41 6.61 3.32
CA ILE A 47 6.36 5.99 4.24
C ILE A 47 7.57 6.91 4.40
N ILE A 48 8.00 7.13 5.65
CA ILE A 48 9.19 7.93 5.97
C ILE A 48 10.30 7.08 6.60
N GLU A 49 9.95 5.91 7.14
CA GLU A 49 10.91 4.97 7.71
C GLU A 49 10.36 3.55 7.55
N SER A 50 11.13 2.70 6.88
CA SER A 50 10.95 1.26 6.87
C SER A 50 12.28 0.62 7.28
N ARG A 51 12.27 -0.15 8.36
CA ARG A 51 13.44 -0.92 8.79
C ARG A 51 13.17 -2.38 8.53
N SER A 52 13.91 -2.95 7.60
CA SER A 52 13.77 -4.36 7.16
C SER A 52 13.82 -5.35 8.32
N ASN A 53 14.57 -5.02 9.38
CA ASN A 53 14.78 -5.91 10.53
C ASN A 53 13.69 -5.78 11.60
N SER A 54 12.86 -4.74 11.59
CA SER A 54 11.93 -4.47 12.70
C SER A 54 10.47 -4.78 12.40
N GLN A 55 10.10 -5.16 11.17
CA GLN A 55 8.70 -5.35 10.76
C GLN A 55 7.82 -4.13 11.12
N LEU A 56 8.41 -2.93 11.12
CA LEU A 56 7.74 -1.70 11.48
C LEU A 56 7.88 -0.70 10.35
N ILE A 57 6.75 -0.11 9.99
CA ILE A 57 6.65 0.93 8.96
C ILE A 57 6.08 2.17 9.61
N ARG A 58 6.82 3.28 9.52
CA ARG A 58 6.38 4.59 9.98
C ARG A 58 6.03 5.46 8.78
N THR A 59 4.88 6.11 8.91
CA THR A 59 4.32 6.98 7.87
C THR A 59 4.48 8.45 8.23
N HIS A 60 4.39 9.32 7.23
CA HIS A 60 4.50 10.77 7.38
C HIS A 60 3.45 11.34 8.34
N SER A 61 2.25 10.74 8.39
CA SER A 61 1.20 11.11 9.36
C SER A 61 1.51 10.69 10.80
N GLY A 62 2.67 10.07 11.05
CA GLY A 62 3.09 9.60 12.38
C GLY A 62 2.51 8.25 12.80
N SER A 63 1.74 7.58 11.93
CA SER A 63 1.20 6.25 12.22
C SER A 63 2.28 5.18 12.11
N LEU A 64 2.22 4.19 13.00
CA LEU A 64 3.13 3.06 13.06
C LEU A 64 2.37 1.77 12.74
N TYR A 65 2.83 1.03 11.73
CA TYR A 65 2.26 -0.24 11.32
C TYR A 65 3.25 -1.35 11.62
N GLN A 66 2.79 -2.40 12.29
CA GLN A 66 3.52 -3.64 12.48
C GLN A 66 3.08 -4.64 11.43
N THR A 67 4.04 -5.17 10.68
CA THR A 67 3.77 -6.08 9.57
C THR A 67 3.95 -7.54 10.00
N LEU A 68 3.02 -8.41 9.58
CA LEU A 68 3.09 -9.85 9.77
C LEU A 68 3.44 -10.55 8.46
N GLY A 69 4.37 -11.50 8.53
CA GLY A 69 4.83 -12.26 7.37
C GLY A 69 5.67 -11.44 6.40
N ASP A 70 5.96 -12.05 5.25
CA ASP A 70 6.79 -11.45 4.21
C ASP A 70 6.00 -10.44 3.38
N GLY A 71 6.60 -9.28 3.16
CA GLY A 71 6.05 -8.24 2.30
C GLY A 71 6.49 -8.37 0.85
N LYS A 72 5.82 -7.62 -0.02
CA LYS A 72 6.20 -7.46 -1.43
C LYS A 72 6.48 -6.00 -1.76
N HIS A 73 7.24 -5.78 -2.82
CA HIS A 73 7.35 -4.48 -3.47
C HIS A 73 6.54 -4.49 -4.75
N SER A 74 5.76 -3.44 -4.95
CA SER A 74 4.92 -3.24 -6.14
C SER A 74 5.07 -1.80 -6.63
N VAL A 75 4.72 -1.56 -7.89
CA VAL A 75 4.78 -0.24 -8.51
C VAL A 75 3.43 0.06 -9.16
N ILE A 76 2.93 1.28 -8.98
CA ILE A 76 1.74 1.77 -9.70
C ILE A 76 1.99 3.18 -10.26
N GLN A 77 1.16 3.57 -11.22
CA GLN A 77 1.13 4.95 -11.71
C GLN A 77 0.25 5.82 -10.80
N LEU A 78 0.57 7.10 -10.68
CA LEU A 78 -0.15 8.07 -9.85
C LEU A 78 -1.63 8.16 -10.26
N ARG A 79 -1.93 8.03 -11.56
CA ARG A 79 -3.30 7.98 -12.08
C ARG A 79 -4.15 6.85 -11.47
N ASP A 80 -3.51 5.77 -11.01
CA ASP A 80 -4.17 4.59 -10.44
C ASP A 80 -4.22 4.64 -8.90
N PHE A 81 -3.65 5.68 -8.28
CA PHE A 81 -3.53 5.78 -6.83
C PHE A 81 -4.89 5.77 -6.11
N GLU A 82 -5.95 6.30 -6.74
CA GLU A 82 -7.30 6.24 -6.18
C GLU A 82 -7.84 4.81 -6.12
N LEU A 83 -7.51 3.94 -7.08
CA LEU A 83 -7.90 2.53 -7.01
C LEU A 83 -7.22 1.87 -5.81
N LEU A 84 -5.93 2.13 -5.62
CA LEU A 84 -5.18 1.63 -4.46
C LEU A 84 -5.84 2.07 -3.14
N ARG A 85 -6.22 3.35 -3.04
CA ARG A 85 -6.93 3.91 -1.87
C ARG A 85 -8.29 3.27 -1.60
N ASN A 86 -8.98 2.81 -2.65
CA ASN A 86 -10.26 2.11 -2.54
C ASN A 86 -10.12 0.60 -2.29
N GLY A 87 -8.91 0.10 -2.02
CA GLY A 87 -8.67 -1.28 -1.63
C GLY A 87 -8.42 -2.24 -2.80
N PHE A 88 -8.21 -1.74 -4.02
CA PHE A 88 -7.71 -2.57 -5.11
C PHE A 88 -6.22 -2.86 -4.88
N SER A 89 -5.83 -4.14 -4.94
CA SER A 89 -4.42 -4.50 -4.80
C SER A 89 -3.61 -4.05 -6.03
N PRO A 90 -2.29 -3.83 -5.89
CA PRO A 90 -1.44 -3.51 -7.03
C PRO A 90 -1.55 -4.50 -8.20
N GLN A 91 -1.74 -5.78 -7.88
CA GLN A 91 -1.90 -6.83 -8.89
C GLN A 91 -3.20 -6.70 -9.68
N VAL A 92 -4.31 -6.34 -9.02
CA VAL A 92 -5.59 -6.10 -9.69
C VAL A 92 -5.50 -4.84 -10.57
N ILE A 93 -4.86 -3.78 -10.06
CA ILE A 93 -4.63 -2.55 -10.83
C ILE A 93 -3.82 -2.85 -12.10
N GLN A 94 -2.75 -3.65 -11.98
CA GLN A 94 -1.95 -4.07 -13.12
C GLN A 94 -2.79 -4.84 -14.15
N GLN A 95 -3.60 -5.80 -13.70
CA GLN A 95 -4.50 -6.53 -14.60
C GLN A 95 -5.48 -5.60 -15.33
N LEU A 96 -6.07 -4.60 -14.65
CA LEU A 96 -6.98 -3.63 -15.27
C LEU A 96 -6.27 -2.80 -16.36
N ASN A 97 -5.03 -2.39 -16.10
CA ASN A 97 -4.20 -1.67 -17.07
C ASN A 97 -3.88 -2.53 -18.29
N ASP A 98 -3.53 -3.80 -18.09
CA ASP A 98 -3.21 -4.72 -19.19
C ASP A 98 -4.42 -4.98 -20.10
N HIS A 99 -5.62 -5.13 -19.51
CA HIS A 99 -6.85 -5.34 -20.29
C HIS A 99 -7.29 -4.08 -21.04
N THR A 100 -7.14 -2.88 -20.44
CA THR A 100 -7.50 -1.64 -21.12
C THR A 100 -6.57 -1.30 -22.28
N GLY A 101 -5.28 -1.65 -22.17
CA GLY A 101 -4.32 -1.53 -23.29
C GLY A 101 -4.65 -2.41 -24.50
N GLN A 102 -5.34 -3.54 -24.31
CA GLN A 102 -5.73 -4.45 -25.39
C GLN A 102 -6.97 -3.97 -26.18
N ILE A 103 -7.77 -3.04 -25.64
CA ILE A 103 -9.00 -2.55 -26.30
C ILE A 103 -8.69 -1.39 -27.27
N ILE A 104 -7.51 -0.77 -27.18
CA ILE A 104 -7.13 0.42 -27.97
C ILE A 104 -6.31 0.09 -29.24
N HIS A 105 -6.27 -1.18 -29.65
CA HIS A 105 -5.56 -1.66 -30.84
C HIS A 105 -6.50 -2.32 -31.85
#